data_AF-A0A075H5S3-F1
#
_entry.id   AF-A0A075H5S3-F1
#
_cell.length_a   1.000
_cell.length_b   1.000
_cell.length_c   1.000
_cell.angle_alpha   90.00
_cell.angle_beta   90.00
_cell.angle_gamma   90.00
#
_symmetry.space_group_name_H-M   'P 1'
#
loop_
_entity.id
_entity.type
_entity.pdbx_description
1 polymer ?
#
loop_
_entity_poly.entity_id
_entity_poly.type
_entity_poly.pdbx_seq_one_letter_code
_entity_poly.pdbx_strand_id
1 'polypeptide(L)'
;MIDGRWVPTFQNAKYIFAKTEYEFWKTKSAKHPTKYDDGCYIDSVLPIEEAGQAIVVADTHNLNDEITLEPSPGHTPGHTSVRIQSNGSHAVFSGDLIHSVLQCVYPDLVSRACFDKALARQTRKSFLQSACETRTQVFTAHFPSPSTGHIEPARESYRFAYDGK
;
A
#
# COMPACT_ATOMS: atom_id res chain seq x y z
N MET A 1 -19.79 8.68 12.53
CA MET A 1 -20.80 9.61 12.01
C MET A 1 -21.19 10.59 13.11
N ILE A 2 -21.43 11.84 12.76
CA ILE A 2 -22.04 12.85 13.65
C ILE A 2 -23.31 13.31 12.93
N ASP A 3 -24.46 13.24 13.61
CA ASP A 3 -25.77 13.62 13.08
C ASP A 3 -26.12 13.00 11.71
N GLY A 4 -25.79 11.71 11.53
CA GLY A 4 -26.07 10.98 10.29
C GLY A 4 -25.12 11.30 9.13
N ARG A 5 -24.11 12.15 9.33
CA ARG A 5 -23.07 12.45 8.33
C ARG A 5 -21.75 11.75 8.69
N TRP A 6 -21.09 11.20 7.67
CA TRP A 6 -19.71 10.72 7.81
C TRP A 6 -18.77 11.92 8.03
N VAL A 7 -17.86 11.76 8.98
CA VAL A 7 -16.82 12.75 9.30
C VAL A 7 -15.50 12.00 9.50
N PRO A 8 -14.35 12.64 9.24
CA PRO A 8 -13.06 12.00 9.49
C PRO A 8 -12.92 11.56 10.94
N THR A 9 -12.54 10.30 11.14
CA THR A 9 -12.30 9.73 12.48
C THR A 9 -11.20 10.48 13.21
N PHE A 10 -10.14 10.89 12.50
CA PHE A 10 -9.03 11.68 13.05
C PHE A 10 -9.16 13.14 12.60
N GLN A 11 -9.96 13.91 13.33
CA GLN A 11 -10.36 15.28 12.96
C GLN A 11 -9.20 16.29 12.89
N ASN A 12 -8.06 15.99 13.52
CA ASN A 12 -6.89 16.85 13.50
C ASN A 12 -5.81 16.39 12.50
N ALA A 13 -6.01 15.26 11.81
CA ALA A 13 -5.02 14.70 10.89
C ALA A 13 -5.07 15.36 9.51
N LYS A 14 -3.96 15.29 8.78
CA LYS A 14 -3.97 15.44 7.31
C LYS A 14 -3.85 14.07 6.68
N TYR A 15 -4.57 13.85 5.60
CA TYR A 15 -4.64 12.58 4.90
C TYR A 15 -3.98 12.74 3.54
N ILE A 16 -2.87 12.05 3.35
CA ILE A 16 -2.06 12.16 2.13
C ILE A 16 -2.48 11.06 1.18
N PHE A 17 -2.81 11.43 -0.06
CA PHE A 17 -3.18 10.49 -1.10
C PHE A 17 -2.25 10.64 -2.31
N ALA A 18 -1.76 9.51 -2.84
CA ALA A 18 -1.11 9.49 -4.14
C ALA A 18 -2.13 9.88 -5.22
N LYS A 19 -1.73 10.79 -6.12
CA LYS A 19 -2.61 11.38 -7.13
C LYS A 19 -3.31 10.34 -7.99
N THR A 20 -2.59 9.34 -8.49
CA THR A 20 -3.19 8.31 -9.35
C THR A 20 -4.27 7.51 -8.63
N GLU A 21 -4.05 7.19 -7.36
CA GLU A 21 -5.01 6.43 -6.55
C GLU A 21 -6.26 7.26 -6.24
N TYR A 22 -6.04 8.50 -5.80
CA TYR A 22 -7.11 9.43 -5.44
C TYR A 22 -8.03 9.69 -6.63
N GLU A 23 -7.47 10.09 -7.77
CA GLU A 23 -8.25 10.43 -8.96
C GLU A 23 -8.96 9.21 -9.56
N PHE A 24 -8.32 8.03 -9.50
CA PHE A 24 -8.94 6.78 -9.96
C PHE A 24 -10.20 6.47 -9.16
N TRP A 25 -10.12 6.42 -7.83
CA TRP A 25 -11.27 6.08 -7.00
C TRP A 25 -12.33 7.18 -7.01
N LYS A 26 -11.94 8.45 -6.98
CA LYS A 26 -12.87 9.58 -7.12
C LYS A 26 -13.69 9.49 -8.41
N THR A 27 -13.03 9.28 -9.55
CA THR A 27 -13.69 9.15 -10.86
C THR A 27 -14.59 7.92 -10.89
N LYS A 28 -14.13 6.80 -10.31
CA LYS A 28 -14.84 5.53 -10.36
C LYS A 28 -16.09 5.54 -9.49
N SER A 29 -15.99 6.06 -8.28
CA SER A 29 -17.12 6.16 -7.34
C SER A 29 -18.14 7.21 -7.83
N ALA A 30 -17.72 8.27 -8.53
CA ALA A 30 -18.65 9.18 -9.20
C ALA A 30 -19.51 8.49 -10.30
N LYS A 31 -18.97 7.48 -10.99
CA LYS A 31 -19.71 6.72 -12.01
C LYS A 31 -20.53 5.58 -11.42
N HIS A 32 -19.99 4.90 -10.40
CA HIS A 32 -20.54 3.67 -9.85
C HIS A 32 -20.30 3.61 -8.32
N PRO A 33 -21.12 4.30 -7.53
CA PRO A 33 -20.82 4.66 -6.13
C PRO A 33 -20.65 3.48 -5.15
N THR A 34 -21.13 2.28 -5.48
CA THR A 34 -21.10 1.12 -4.57
C THR A 34 -20.57 -0.15 -5.24
N LYS A 35 -20.20 -0.12 -6.51
CA LYS A 35 -19.94 -1.33 -7.30
C LYS A 35 -18.54 -1.90 -7.13
N TYR A 36 -17.56 -1.06 -6.76
CA TYR A 36 -16.14 -1.38 -6.91
C TYR A 36 -15.30 -1.21 -5.65
N ASP A 37 -15.77 -0.38 -4.74
CA ASP A 37 -15.17 -0.09 -3.44
C ASP A 37 -16.19 -0.34 -2.32
N ASP A 38 -17.33 -0.98 -2.61
CA ASP A 38 -18.45 -1.18 -1.68
C ASP A 38 -18.93 0.11 -0.97
N GLY A 39 -18.67 1.29 -1.56
CA GLY A 39 -18.99 2.60 -0.98
C GLY A 39 -17.86 3.23 -0.15
N CYS A 40 -16.68 2.61 -0.06
CA CYS A 40 -15.55 3.08 0.74
C CYS A 40 -15.14 4.52 0.41
N TYR A 41 -15.19 4.95 -0.86
CA TYR A 41 -14.88 6.34 -1.18
C TYR A 41 -15.86 7.30 -0.51
N ILE A 42 -17.16 7.00 -0.57
CA ILE A 42 -18.22 7.88 -0.08
C ILE A 42 -18.23 7.95 1.45
N ASP A 43 -18.00 6.81 2.12
CA ASP A 43 -18.03 6.75 3.58
C ASP A 43 -16.73 7.20 4.26
N SER A 44 -15.58 7.02 3.59
CA SER A 44 -14.26 7.16 4.24
C SER A 44 -13.39 8.24 3.60
N VAL A 45 -13.45 8.46 2.29
CA VAL A 45 -12.55 9.41 1.58
C VAL A 45 -13.23 10.76 1.34
N LEU A 46 -14.47 10.77 0.86
CA LEU A 46 -15.23 12.00 0.61
C LEU A 46 -15.37 12.88 1.86
N PRO A 47 -15.61 12.35 3.08
CA PRO A 47 -15.66 13.20 4.28
C PRO A 47 -14.34 13.90 4.59
N ILE A 48 -13.21 13.29 4.24
CA ILE A 48 -11.87 13.86 4.39
C ILE A 48 -11.66 15.00 3.39
N GLU A 49 -12.11 14.80 2.15
CA GLU A 49 -12.11 15.82 1.09
C GLU A 49 -12.97 17.02 1.50
N GLU A 50 -14.22 16.80 1.89
CA GLU A 50 -15.17 17.84 2.29
C GLU A 50 -14.72 18.62 3.53
N ALA A 51 -13.99 17.98 4.44
CA ALA A 51 -13.39 18.62 5.61
C ALA A 51 -12.11 19.42 5.29
N GLY A 52 -11.61 19.42 4.04
CA GLY A 52 -10.36 20.08 3.67
C GLY A 52 -9.11 19.45 4.30
N GLN A 53 -9.19 18.15 4.65
CA GLN A 53 -8.11 17.40 5.28
C GLN A 53 -7.31 16.54 4.28
N ALA A 54 -7.80 16.39 3.05
CA ALA A 54 -7.10 15.68 1.97
C ALA A 54 -5.94 16.51 1.40
N ILE A 55 -4.77 15.89 1.27
CA ILE A 55 -3.59 16.42 0.57
C ILE A 55 -3.25 15.44 -0.54
N VAL A 56 -3.44 15.85 -1.79
CA VAL A 56 -3.12 15.02 -2.96
C VAL A 56 -1.71 15.36 -3.44
N VAL A 57 -0.84 14.37 -3.49
CA VAL A 57 0.59 14.51 -3.82
C VAL A 57 0.95 13.68 -5.06
N ALA A 58 2.13 13.92 -5.63
CA ALA A 58 2.65 13.05 -6.70
C ALA A 58 2.80 11.61 -6.19
N ASP A 59 2.72 10.63 -7.10
CA ASP A 59 2.74 9.21 -6.70
C ASP A 59 4.04 8.82 -5.98
N THR A 60 5.17 9.40 -6.42
CA THR A 60 6.41 9.46 -5.63
C THR A 60 6.46 10.78 -4.89
N HIS A 61 6.52 10.73 -3.56
CA HIS A 61 6.53 11.94 -2.74
C HIS A 61 7.29 11.74 -1.43
N ASN A 62 8.26 12.61 -1.16
CA ASN A 62 8.95 12.67 0.13
C ASN A 62 8.10 13.49 1.10
N LEU A 63 7.63 12.86 2.18
CA LEU A 63 6.94 13.55 3.27
C LEU A 63 7.95 14.36 4.09
N ASN A 64 9.15 13.82 4.27
CA ASN A 64 10.31 14.44 4.87
C ASN A 64 11.58 13.71 4.37
N ASP A 65 12.73 13.94 5.02
CA ASP A 65 14.01 13.35 4.62
C ASP A 65 14.09 11.82 4.82
N GLU A 66 13.18 11.24 5.62
CA GLU A 66 13.20 9.83 5.99
C GLU A 66 12.03 9.03 5.40
N ILE A 67 10.89 9.66 5.13
CA ILE A 67 9.64 8.99 4.75
C ILE A 67 9.23 9.37 3.33
N THR A 68 9.06 8.36 2.48
CA THR A 68 8.69 8.51 1.08
C THR A 68 7.52 7.61 0.70
N LEU A 69 6.55 8.15 -0.03
CA LEU A 69 5.61 7.35 -0.80
C LEU A 69 6.30 6.81 -2.04
N GLU A 70 6.33 5.49 -2.20
CA GLU A 70 6.93 4.78 -3.32
C GLU A 70 5.86 4.04 -4.13
N PRO A 71 5.66 4.40 -5.41
CA PRO A 71 4.70 3.71 -6.26
C PRO A 71 4.95 2.21 -6.32
N SER A 72 3.92 1.44 -6.04
CA SER A 72 3.92 -0.02 -6.14
C SER A 72 2.62 -0.50 -6.80
N PRO A 73 2.35 -0.07 -8.05
CA PRO A 73 1.07 -0.26 -8.71
C PRO A 73 0.80 -1.73 -9.06
N GLY A 74 -0.47 -2.01 -9.32
CA GLY A 74 -0.95 -3.30 -9.84
C GLY A 74 -2.04 -3.91 -8.98
N HIS A 75 -1.91 -3.83 -7.64
CA HIS A 75 -3.05 -4.15 -6.76
C HIS A 75 -4.19 -3.16 -7.02
N THR A 76 -3.91 -1.87 -6.91
CA THR A 76 -4.69 -0.77 -7.48
C THR A 76 -3.81 0.06 -8.42
N PRO A 77 -4.38 0.92 -9.29
CA PRO A 77 -3.61 1.69 -10.26
C PRO A 77 -2.57 2.64 -9.64
N GLY A 78 -2.86 3.22 -8.48
CA GLY A 78 -1.96 4.12 -7.75
C GLY A 78 -1.51 3.59 -6.40
N HIS A 79 -1.55 2.26 -6.20
CA HIS A 79 -1.06 1.64 -4.97
C HIS A 79 0.36 2.14 -4.63
N THR A 80 0.57 2.54 -3.38
CA THR A 80 1.84 3.09 -2.90
C THR A 80 2.29 2.37 -1.64
N SER A 81 3.58 2.12 -1.54
CA SER A 81 4.24 1.62 -0.32
C SER A 81 4.83 2.82 0.42
N VAL A 82 4.94 2.73 1.75
CA VAL A 82 5.61 3.77 2.54
C VAL A 82 7.01 3.28 2.86
N ARG A 83 8.01 3.90 2.25
CA ARG A 83 9.43 3.63 2.52
C ARG A 83 9.92 4.55 3.64
N ILE A 84 10.69 3.98 4.55
CA ILE A 84 11.38 4.69 5.62
C ILE A 84 12.87 4.40 5.50
N GLN A 85 13.69 5.45 5.52
CA GLN A 85 15.14 5.35 5.59
C GLN A 85 15.66 6.26 6.70
N SER A 86 16.40 5.70 7.65
CA SER A 86 17.00 6.45 8.75
C SER A 86 18.32 5.82 9.17
N ASN A 87 19.37 6.61 9.30
CA ASN A 87 20.70 6.18 9.75
C ASN A 87 21.24 4.91 9.02
N GLY A 88 21.03 4.81 7.71
CA GLY A 88 21.45 3.66 6.90
C GLY A 88 20.58 2.41 7.03
N SER A 89 19.54 2.45 7.85
CA SER A 89 18.53 1.39 7.95
C SER A 89 17.36 1.66 7.00
N HIS A 90 16.76 0.59 6.48
CA HIS A 90 15.66 0.65 5.52
C HIS A 90 14.45 -0.13 6.05
N ALA A 91 13.28 0.47 5.96
CA ALA A 91 12.01 -0.16 6.26
C ALA A 91 10.95 0.17 5.20
N VAL A 92 9.95 -0.69 5.06
CA VAL A 92 8.85 -0.48 4.13
C VAL A 92 7.55 -1.04 4.69
N PHE A 93 6.50 -0.23 4.65
CA PHE A 93 5.11 -0.69 4.78
C PHE A 93 4.60 -1.02 3.39
N SER A 94 4.40 -2.31 3.12
CA SER A 94 4.15 -2.80 1.76
C SER A 94 2.73 -2.55 1.26
N GLY A 95 1.80 -2.19 2.14
CA GLY A 95 0.36 -2.24 1.85
C GLY A 95 -0.02 -3.61 1.29
N ASP A 96 -0.83 -3.60 0.24
CA ASP A 96 -1.42 -4.78 -0.42
C ASP A 96 -0.57 -5.26 -1.62
N LEU A 97 0.69 -4.84 -1.71
CA LEU A 97 1.65 -5.36 -2.69
C LEU A 97 1.78 -6.89 -2.59
N ILE A 98 1.77 -7.41 -1.36
CA ILE A 98 1.90 -8.82 -1.02
C ILE A 98 0.94 -9.22 0.11
N HIS A 99 0.19 -10.30 -0.11
CA HIS A 99 -0.92 -10.74 0.76
C HIS A 99 -0.60 -12.02 1.55
N SER A 100 0.32 -12.86 1.06
CA SER A 100 0.69 -14.12 1.71
C SER A 100 2.16 -14.45 1.55
N VAL A 101 2.75 -15.13 2.54
CA VAL A 101 4.11 -15.70 2.46
C VAL A 101 4.30 -16.61 1.26
N LEU A 102 3.23 -17.22 0.75
CA LEU A 102 3.26 -18.03 -0.47
C LEU A 102 3.70 -17.19 -1.69
N GLN A 103 3.42 -15.89 -1.70
CA GLN A 103 3.84 -15.00 -2.79
C GLN A 103 5.32 -14.61 -2.71
N CYS A 104 6.03 -14.90 -1.61
CA CYS A 104 7.49 -14.82 -1.58
C CYS A 104 8.12 -15.99 -2.36
N VAL A 105 7.53 -17.18 -2.21
CA VAL A 105 8.00 -18.41 -2.88
C VAL A 105 7.50 -18.46 -4.33
N TYR A 106 6.26 -18.03 -4.56
CA TYR A 106 5.58 -18.06 -5.85
C TYR A 106 5.10 -16.64 -6.23
N PRO A 107 6.01 -15.74 -6.64
CA PRO A 107 5.69 -14.33 -6.85
C PRO A 107 4.68 -14.07 -7.99
N ASP A 108 4.48 -15.04 -8.87
CA ASP A 108 3.49 -15.01 -9.95
C ASP A 108 2.04 -15.21 -9.48
N LEU A 109 1.83 -15.65 -8.23
CA LEU A 109 0.49 -15.73 -7.65
C LEU A 109 -0.10 -14.33 -7.47
N VAL A 110 -1.30 -14.11 -8.00
CA VAL A 110 -2.02 -12.83 -7.93
C VAL A 110 -3.36 -13.01 -7.26
N SER A 111 -3.80 -11.97 -6.55
CA SER A 111 -5.14 -11.90 -6.00
C SER A 111 -6.16 -11.62 -7.12
N ARG A 112 -7.40 -12.08 -6.94
CA ARG A 112 -8.54 -11.64 -7.76
C ARG A 112 -8.77 -10.13 -7.63
N ALA A 113 -8.38 -9.54 -6.49
CA ALA A 113 -8.53 -8.12 -6.22
C ALA A 113 -7.53 -7.22 -6.97
N CYS A 114 -6.44 -7.78 -7.53
CA CYS A 114 -5.50 -6.98 -8.30
C CYS A 114 -6.15 -6.44 -9.58
N PHE A 115 -6.15 -5.12 -9.74
CA PHE A 115 -6.65 -4.41 -10.91
C PHE A 115 -5.87 -4.75 -12.18
N ASP A 116 -4.54 -4.74 -12.09
CA ASP A 116 -3.65 -5.20 -13.14
C ASP A 116 -2.79 -6.35 -12.61
N LYS A 117 -3.17 -7.57 -12.99
CA LYS A 117 -2.49 -8.79 -12.57
C LYS A 117 -1.08 -8.91 -13.15
N ALA A 118 -0.82 -8.37 -14.34
CA ALA A 118 0.52 -8.43 -14.92
C ALA A 118 1.45 -7.49 -14.18
N LEU A 119 1.02 -6.24 -14.00
CA LEU A 119 1.76 -5.22 -13.26
C LEU A 119 1.98 -5.62 -11.80
N ALA A 120 0.95 -6.16 -11.13
CA ALA A 120 1.08 -6.61 -9.74
C ALA A 120 2.16 -7.70 -9.56
N ARG A 121 2.33 -8.61 -10.53
CA ARG A 121 3.41 -9.61 -10.50
C ARG A 121 4.77 -8.95 -10.68
N GLN A 122 4.88 -8.07 -11.67
CA GLN A 122 6.13 -7.37 -11.95
C GLN A 122 6.57 -6.54 -10.75
N THR A 123 5.69 -5.70 -10.20
CA THR A 123 5.93 -4.91 -8.99
C THR A 123 6.37 -5.78 -7.83
N ARG A 124 5.69 -6.91 -7.59
CA ARG A 124 6.06 -7.83 -6.50
C ARG A 124 7.42 -8.47 -6.69
N LYS A 125 7.76 -8.91 -7.90
CA LYS A 125 9.08 -9.50 -8.20
C LYS A 125 10.19 -8.49 -7.94
N SER A 126 10.04 -7.26 -8.43
CA SER A 126 10.99 -6.17 -8.19
C SER A 126 11.13 -5.84 -6.71
N PHE A 127 10.00 -5.79 -5.98
CA PHE A 127 9.99 -5.57 -4.54
C PHE A 127 10.74 -6.66 -3.77
N LEU A 128 10.45 -7.94 -4.02
CA LEU A 128 11.09 -9.06 -3.33
C LEU A 128 12.60 -9.05 -3.56
N GLN A 129 13.03 -8.81 -4.79
CA GLN A 129 14.44 -8.69 -5.13
C GLN A 129 15.10 -7.55 -4.36
N SER A 130 14.56 -6.33 -4.48
CA SER A 130 15.14 -5.14 -3.84
C SER A 130 15.17 -5.26 -2.32
N ALA A 131 14.08 -5.73 -1.70
CA ALA A 131 13.98 -5.90 -0.26
C ALA A 131 14.98 -6.95 0.26
N CYS A 132 15.21 -8.02 -0.51
CA CYS A 132 16.21 -9.04 -0.19
C CYS A 132 17.64 -8.49 -0.29
N GLU A 133 17.97 -7.78 -1.38
CA GLU A 133 19.31 -7.22 -1.62
C GLU A 133 19.70 -6.17 -0.58
N THR A 134 18.74 -5.34 -0.17
CA THR A 134 18.97 -4.23 0.76
C THR A 134 18.77 -4.61 2.22
N ARG A 135 18.35 -5.85 2.51
CA ARG A 135 17.92 -6.29 3.85
C ARG A 135 16.91 -5.33 4.47
N THR A 136 15.94 -4.87 3.67
CA THR A 136 14.89 -3.96 4.14
C THR A 136 13.97 -4.66 5.13
N GLN A 137 13.66 -4.00 6.26
CA GLN A 137 12.63 -4.43 7.19
C GLN A 137 11.25 -4.25 6.54
N VAL A 138 10.47 -5.32 6.42
CA VAL A 138 9.17 -5.31 5.74
C VAL A 138 8.04 -5.43 6.76
N PHE A 139 7.13 -4.47 6.73
CA PHE A 139 5.87 -4.46 7.46
C PHE A 139 4.73 -4.74 6.47
N THR A 140 4.09 -5.90 6.60
CA THR A 140 3.02 -6.32 5.69
C THR A 140 1.64 -6.09 6.30
N ALA A 141 0.65 -5.79 5.47
CA ALA A 141 -0.73 -5.58 5.90
C ALA A 141 -1.48 -6.89 6.21
N HIS A 142 -1.08 -8.00 5.60
CA HIS A 142 -1.89 -9.24 5.57
C HIS A 142 -1.18 -10.50 6.04
N PHE A 143 0.11 -10.46 6.40
CA PHE A 143 0.77 -11.66 6.93
C PHE A 143 0.35 -11.88 8.39
N PRO A 144 0.46 -13.12 8.90
CA PRO A 144 0.27 -13.43 10.31
C PRO A 144 1.02 -12.47 11.25
N SER A 145 0.37 -12.07 12.35
CA SER A 145 0.98 -11.22 13.37
C SER A 145 2.07 -11.96 14.17
N PRO A 146 3.18 -11.31 14.55
CA PRO A 146 3.59 -9.97 14.11
C PRO A 146 3.99 -9.98 12.62
N SER A 147 3.41 -9.08 11.82
CA SER A 147 3.50 -9.10 10.35
C SER A 147 4.76 -8.41 9.80
N THR A 148 5.84 -8.51 10.57
CA THR A 148 7.15 -7.87 10.35
C THR A 148 8.26 -8.91 10.18
N GLY A 149 9.20 -8.61 9.30
CA GLY A 149 10.34 -9.47 9.02
C GLY A 149 11.15 -9.01 7.83
N HIS A 150 11.99 -9.91 7.31
CA HIS A 150 12.86 -9.66 6.18
C HIS A 150 12.57 -10.62 5.02
N ILE A 151 12.81 -10.18 3.80
CA ILE A 151 12.85 -11.06 2.64
C ILE A 151 14.24 -11.67 2.55
N GLU A 152 14.30 -13.00 2.50
CA GLU A 152 15.55 -13.76 2.40
C GLU A 152 15.58 -14.65 1.17
N PRO A 153 16.77 -14.93 0.60
CA PRO A 153 16.88 -15.83 -0.53
C PRO A 153 16.50 -17.26 -0.14
N ALA A 154 15.79 -17.96 -1.02
CA ALA A 154 15.38 -19.35 -0.84
C ALA A 154 15.45 -20.12 -2.18
N ARG A 155 16.59 -20.77 -2.44
CA ARG A 155 16.91 -21.44 -3.73
C ARG A 155 16.65 -20.49 -4.91
N GLU A 156 15.64 -20.78 -5.74
CA GLU A 156 15.23 -20.00 -6.92
C GLU A 156 14.08 -19.01 -6.61
N SER A 157 13.85 -18.71 -5.32
CA SER A 157 12.74 -17.90 -4.83
C SER A 157 13.12 -17.12 -3.57
N TYR A 158 12.13 -16.61 -2.83
CA TYR A 158 12.31 -15.93 -1.56
C TYR A 158 11.50 -16.59 -0.44
N ARG A 159 11.91 -16.32 0.80
CA ARG A 159 11.10 -16.59 2.00
C ARG A 159 10.95 -15.33 2.83
N PHE A 160 9.90 -15.29 3.64
CA PHE A 160 9.73 -14.26 4.65
C PHE A 160 10.25 -14.78 5.99
N ALA A 161 11.29 -14.15 6.52
CA ALA A 161 11.84 -14.44 7.84
C ALA A 161 11.22 -13.47 8.85
N TYR A 162 10.31 -13.97 9.69
CA TYR A 162 9.66 -13.16 10.72
C TYR A 162 10.65 -12.73 11.80
N ASP A 163 10.46 -11.53 12.34
CA ASP A 163 11.26 -11.08 13.48
C ASP A 163 10.98 -11.96 14.72
N GLY A 164 12.05 -12.29 15.45
CA GLY A 164 11.95 -13.01 16.72
C GLY A 164 11.54 -14.48 16.65
N LYS A 165 11.65 -15.13 15.48
CA LYS A 165 11.38 -16.57 15.29
C LYS A 165 12.59 -17.33 14.76
#